data_AF-A0A7S4QW22-F1
#
_entry.id   AF-A0A7S4QW22-F1
#
_cell.length_a   1.000
_cell.length_b   1.000
_cell.length_c   1.000
_cell.angle_alpha   90.00
_cell.angle_beta   90.00
_cell.angle_gamma   90.00
#
_symmetry.space_group_name_H-M   'P 1'
#
loop_
_entity.id
_entity.type
_entity.pdbx_description
1 polymer ?
#
loop_
_entity_poly.entity_id
_entity_poly.type
_entity_poly.pdbx_seq_one_letter_code
_entity_poly.pdbx_strand_id
1 'polypeptide(L)'
;MADSPRAAKDAPGVTSGSAVVRQHLAEQAELQRDENKPLRHVDPETGALTLYSSADAILEWVPKMPWELVTAWCKMPVFRVLLFHDKAAFNEGGLIRSYVEHVFPEGEDLLKAVLWWRKRVREEAKGFAIFEGGFDTTGVVHLTDAPRVLMDAATGEVEGDDEAAIQKKREVHDKRQKMDARWAAKGLSDDVLAKIQSAEHLLADKKRHGHEYMLKGGWVPQDVAKDLDIGAHNERCKKLQGR
;
A
#
# COMPACT_ATOMS: atom_id res chain seq x y z
N MET A 1 -8.18 50.81 5.75
CA MET A 1 -8.83 49.84 4.84
C MET A 1 -8.21 48.50 5.16
N ALA A 2 -8.90 47.69 5.95
CA ALA A 2 -8.45 46.34 6.27
C ALA A 2 -8.97 45.43 5.15
N ASP A 3 -8.06 44.85 4.37
CA ASP A 3 -8.41 43.77 3.46
C ASP A 3 -8.98 42.63 4.29
N SER A 4 -10.26 42.33 4.07
CA SER A 4 -10.88 41.12 4.61
C SER A 4 -10.05 39.92 4.16
N PRO A 5 -9.76 38.95 5.04
CA PRO A 5 -9.17 37.70 4.60
C PRO A 5 -10.14 37.07 3.61
N ARG A 6 -9.69 36.95 2.35
CA ARG A 6 -10.37 36.17 1.32
C ARG A 6 -10.64 34.81 1.97
N ALA A 7 -11.92 34.46 2.15
CA ALA A 7 -12.30 33.14 2.62
C ALA A 7 -11.51 32.11 1.80
N ALA A 8 -10.75 31.25 2.48
CA ALA A 8 -10.09 30.13 1.84
C ALA A 8 -11.18 29.36 1.08
N LYS A 9 -11.15 29.41 -0.25
CA LYS A 9 -12.01 28.54 -1.06
C LYS A 9 -11.76 27.12 -0.57
N ASP A 10 -12.82 26.41 -0.18
CA ASP A 10 -12.74 25.03 0.28
C ASP A 10 -11.89 24.22 -0.70
N ALA A 11 -10.70 23.81 -0.25
CA ALA A 11 -9.81 23.00 -1.06
C ALA A 11 -10.48 21.63 -1.30
N PRO A 12 -10.39 21.08 -2.52
CA PRO A 12 -10.97 19.78 -2.80
C PRO A 12 -10.28 18.69 -1.99
N GLY A 13 -11.05 17.92 -1.21
CA GLY A 13 -10.57 16.72 -0.50
C GLY A 13 -10.78 15.42 -1.28
N VAL A 14 -10.48 14.28 -0.65
CA VAL A 14 -10.67 12.91 -1.19
C VAL A 14 -12.10 12.58 -1.59
N THR A 15 -13.08 13.30 -1.05
CA THR A 15 -14.49 13.15 -1.41
C THR A 15 -14.82 13.83 -2.74
N SER A 16 -13.99 14.76 -3.23
CA SER A 16 -14.28 15.60 -4.39
C SER A 16 -14.21 14.82 -5.71
N GLY A 17 -15.15 15.06 -6.63
CA GLY A 17 -15.12 14.47 -7.98
C GLY A 17 -13.97 15.00 -8.86
N SER A 18 -13.54 14.21 -9.86
CA SER A 18 -12.36 14.52 -10.68
C SER A 18 -12.38 15.88 -11.40
N ALA A 19 -13.55 16.41 -11.75
CA ALA A 19 -13.66 17.69 -12.46
C ALA A 19 -13.17 18.85 -11.58
N VAL A 20 -13.62 18.88 -10.31
CA VAL A 20 -13.21 19.87 -9.31
C VAL A 20 -11.71 19.77 -9.05
N VAL A 21 -11.20 18.55 -8.88
CA VAL A 21 -9.77 18.28 -8.67
C VAL A 21 -8.92 18.77 -9.83
N ARG A 22 -9.34 18.49 -11.07
CA ARG A 22 -8.59 18.93 -12.28
C ARG A 22 -8.60 20.45 -12.42
N GLN A 23 -9.74 21.09 -12.15
CA GLN A 23 -9.83 22.55 -12.18
C GLN A 23 -8.91 23.17 -11.13
N HIS A 24 -8.98 22.71 -9.88
CA HIS A 24 -8.14 23.22 -8.80
C HIS A 24 -6.65 23.07 -9.09
N LEU A 25 -6.23 21.91 -9.62
CA LEU A 25 -4.84 21.67 -9.99
C LEU A 25 -4.40 22.50 -11.21
N ALA A 26 -5.29 22.82 -12.15
CA ALA A 26 -4.99 23.74 -13.23
C ALA A 26 -4.76 25.17 -12.69
N GLU A 27 -5.60 25.62 -11.76
CA GLU A 27 -5.46 26.92 -11.08
C GLU A 27 -4.15 26.98 -10.26
N GLN A 28 -3.74 25.88 -9.60
CA GLN A 28 -2.47 25.81 -8.88
C GLN A 28 -1.25 25.69 -9.79
N ALA A 29 -1.35 24.98 -10.92
CA ALA A 29 -0.24 24.82 -11.86
C ALA A 29 0.14 26.14 -12.57
N GLU A 30 -0.80 27.08 -12.67
CA GLU A 30 -0.51 28.45 -13.10
C GLU A 30 0.31 29.25 -12.06
N LEU A 31 0.26 28.84 -10.78
CA LEU A 31 0.91 29.51 -9.66
C LEU A 31 2.26 28.88 -9.24
N GLN A 32 2.46 27.58 -9.47
CA GLN A 32 3.63 26.83 -8.98
C GLN A 32 4.26 25.96 -10.08
N ARG A 33 5.20 26.52 -10.84
CA ARG A 33 5.83 25.81 -11.98
C ARG A 33 7.07 24.96 -11.66
N ASP A 34 7.69 25.05 -10.47
CA ASP A 34 8.97 24.34 -10.24
C ASP A 34 9.28 23.80 -8.83
N GLU A 35 8.43 23.98 -7.81
CA GLU A 35 8.84 23.70 -6.41
C GLU A 35 8.33 22.39 -5.77
N ASN A 36 7.42 21.64 -6.40
CA ASN A 36 6.75 20.50 -5.74
C ASN A 36 7.26 19.12 -6.19
N LYS A 37 8.57 18.92 -6.32
CA LYS A 37 9.11 17.55 -6.33
C LYS A 37 9.30 17.09 -4.88
N PRO A 38 8.75 15.94 -4.47
CA PRO A 38 8.93 15.42 -3.12
C PRO A 38 10.42 15.26 -2.87
N LEU A 39 10.86 15.64 -1.67
CA LEU A 39 12.25 15.44 -1.29
C LEU A 39 12.51 13.94 -1.23
N ARG A 40 13.42 13.47 -2.07
CA ARG A 40 13.77 12.06 -2.19
C ARG A 40 15.11 11.80 -1.50
N HIS A 41 15.12 10.87 -0.55
CA HIS A 41 16.33 10.40 0.10
C HIS A 41 16.50 8.91 -0.14
N VAL A 42 17.66 8.51 -0.65
CA VAL A 42 18.06 7.12 -0.79
C VAL A 42 19.27 6.91 0.11
N ASP A 43 19.14 6.00 1.07
CA ASP A 43 20.26 5.60 1.91
C ASP A 43 21.32 4.88 1.06
N PRO A 44 22.58 5.35 1.04
CA PRO A 44 23.61 4.83 0.14
C PRO A 44 24.09 3.41 0.52
N GLU A 45 23.92 2.99 1.77
CA GLU A 45 24.40 1.69 2.24
C GLU A 45 23.32 0.60 2.09
N THR A 46 22.07 0.96 2.37
CA THR A 46 20.95 0.03 2.44
C THR A 46 20.03 0.11 1.23
N GLY A 47 20.08 1.20 0.45
CA GLY A 47 19.13 1.48 -0.62
C GLY A 47 17.75 1.89 -0.13
N ALA A 48 17.56 2.07 1.19
CA ALA A 48 16.28 2.46 1.77
C ALA A 48 15.79 3.79 1.18
N LEU A 49 14.52 3.82 0.78
CA LEU A 49 13.91 4.96 0.11
C LEU A 49 12.94 5.67 1.05
N THR A 50 13.13 6.97 1.19
CA THR A 50 12.23 7.86 1.92
C THR A 50 11.80 9.00 1.00
N LEU A 51 10.49 9.23 0.89
CA LEU A 51 9.90 10.34 0.14
C LEU A 51 9.15 11.25 1.10
N TYR A 52 9.60 12.50 1.25
CA TYR A 52 8.96 13.44 2.17
C TYR A 52 7.84 14.22 1.48
N SER A 53 6.67 14.16 2.09
CA SER A 53 5.45 14.89 1.74
C SER A 53 5.15 15.95 2.79
N SER A 54 4.51 17.05 2.39
CA SER A 54 3.95 18.00 3.35
C SER A 54 2.76 17.37 4.09
N ALA A 55 2.84 17.32 5.43
CA ALA A 55 1.76 16.83 6.28
C ALA A 55 0.50 17.70 6.14
N ASP A 56 0.67 19.02 6.05
CA ASP A 56 -0.44 19.96 5.86
C ASP A 56 -1.14 19.73 4.52
N ALA A 57 -0.38 19.49 3.45
CA ALA A 57 -0.94 19.19 2.14
C ALA A 57 -1.66 17.82 2.13
N ILE A 58 -1.14 16.83 2.85
CA ILE A 58 -1.86 15.56 3.04
C ILE A 58 -3.18 15.80 3.78
N LEU A 59 -3.19 16.58 4.86
CA LEU A 59 -4.40 16.87 5.64
C LEU A 59 -5.40 17.75 4.90
N GLU A 60 -4.96 18.62 4.01
CA GLU A 60 -5.84 19.39 3.11
C GLU A 60 -6.64 18.44 2.21
N TRP A 61 -5.96 17.45 1.63
CA TRP A 61 -6.61 16.48 0.74
C TRP A 61 -7.33 15.37 1.49
N VAL A 62 -6.83 14.95 2.66
CA VAL A 62 -7.34 13.83 3.46
C VAL A 62 -7.60 14.27 4.91
N PRO A 63 -8.60 15.15 5.17
CA PRO A 63 -8.76 15.80 6.49
C PRO A 63 -9.04 14.85 7.65
N LYS A 64 -9.58 13.66 7.36
CA LYS A 64 -9.90 12.63 8.36
C LYS A 64 -8.75 11.64 8.61
N MET A 65 -7.59 11.83 7.99
CA MET A 65 -6.44 10.95 8.22
C MET A 65 -5.91 11.14 9.65
N PRO A 66 -5.87 10.08 10.49
CA PRO A 66 -5.30 10.17 11.82
C PRO A 66 -3.84 10.61 11.77
N TRP A 67 -3.42 11.42 12.76
CA TRP A 67 -2.06 11.99 12.79
C TRP A 67 -0.96 10.91 12.78
N GLU A 68 -1.20 9.79 13.45
CA GLU A 68 -0.30 8.63 13.48
C GLU A 68 -0.03 8.07 12.07
N LEU A 69 -1.06 8.05 11.22
CA LEU A 69 -0.90 7.64 9.83
C LEU A 69 -0.23 8.75 9.02
N VAL A 70 -0.56 10.03 9.24
CA VAL A 70 0.10 11.15 8.56
C VAL A 70 1.60 11.12 8.81
N THR A 71 2.04 10.94 10.05
CA THR A 71 3.47 10.91 10.42
C THR A 71 4.23 9.74 9.80
N ALA A 72 3.55 8.60 9.66
CA ALA A 72 4.15 7.42 9.05
C ALA A 72 4.19 7.54 7.51
N TRP A 73 3.09 7.97 6.90
CA TRP A 73 2.92 7.97 5.46
C TRP A 73 3.44 9.23 4.77
N CYS A 74 3.74 10.31 5.51
CA CYS A 74 4.41 11.46 4.93
C CYS A 74 5.86 11.18 4.51
N LYS A 75 6.43 10.03 4.93
CA LYS A 75 7.79 9.58 4.59
C LYS A 75 7.80 8.32 3.70
N MET A 76 6.65 7.67 3.57
CA MET A 76 6.53 6.36 2.93
C MET A 76 6.47 6.51 1.41
N PRO A 77 7.36 5.85 0.64
CA PRO A 77 7.19 5.78 -0.81
C PRO A 77 6.03 4.86 -1.17
N VAL A 78 5.09 5.36 -1.97
CA VAL A 78 3.97 4.60 -2.54
C VAL A 78 4.37 4.05 -3.90
N PHE A 79 4.34 2.73 -4.06
CA PHE A 79 4.70 2.06 -5.32
C PHE A 79 3.49 1.54 -6.08
N ARG A 80 2.36 1.30 -5.40
CA ARG A 80 1.18 0.76 -6.05
C ARG A 80 -0.10 1.37 -5.50
N VAL A 81 -1.07 1.58 -6.40
CA VAL A 81 -2.43 2.00 -6.06
C VAL A 81 -3.42 1.03 -6.68
N LEU A 82 -4.36 0.53 -5.86
CA LEU A 82 -5.42 -0.37 -6.26
C LEU A 82 -6.77 0.33 -6.05
N LEU A 83 -7.62 0.34 -7.07
CA LEU A 83 -8.92 1.00 -7.02
C LEU A 83 -10.08 0.00 -7.02
N PHE A 84 -11.06 0.28 -6.18
CA PHE A 84 -12.30 -0.46 -6.01
C PHE A 84 -13.49 0.50 -6.10
N HIS A 85 -14.65 -0.01 -6.53
CA HIS A 85 -15.84 0.82 -6.68
C HIS A 85 -16.25 1.43 -5.33
N ASP A 86 -16.18 0.63 -4.27
CA ASP A 86 -16.42 0.99 -2.89
C ASP A 86 -15.71 0.01 -1.94
N LYS A 87 -15.83 0.27 -0.62
CA LYS A 87 -15.26 -0.58 0.44
C LYS A 87 -15.90 -1.97 0.49
N ALA A 88 -17.18 -2.10 0.13
CA ALA A 88 -17.87 -3.38 0.13
C ALA A 88 -17.32 -4.32 -0.95
N ALA A 89 -17.09 -3.81 -2.16
CA ALA A 89 -16.46 -4.54 -3.26
C ALA A 89 -15.04 -5.02 -2.89
N PHE A 90 -14.29 -4.22 -2.12
CA PHE A 90 -13.03 -4.67 -1.53
C PHE A 90 -13.23 -5.76 -0.48
N ASN A 91 -14.18 -5.63 0.45
CA ASN A 91 -14.41 -6.63 1.49
C ASN A 91 -14.88 -7.98 0.93
N GLU A 92 -15.71 -7.97 -0.12
CA GLU A 92 -16.22 -9.18 -0.77
C GLU A 92 -15.20 -9.81 -1.72
N GLY A 93 -14.48 -8.99 -2.49
CA GLY A 93 -13.58 -9.45 -3.55
C GLY A 93 -12.11 -9.46 -3.19
N GLY A 94 -11.74 -8.86 -2.06
CA GLY A 94 -10.36 -8.63 -1.65
C GLY A 94 -9.55 -7.87 -2.72
N LEU A 95 -8.22 -8.01 -2.63
CA LEU A 95 -7.27 -7.40 -3.57
C LEU A 95 -7.37 -7.93 -5.00
N ILE A 96 -8.19 -8.95 -5.27
CA ILE A 96 -8.31 -9.62 -6.57
C ILE A 96 -9.21 -8.82 -7.52
N ARG A 97 -10.20 -8.11 -6.99
CA ARG A 97 -11.24 -7.42 -7.78
C ARG A 97 -10.99 -5.93 -7.96
N SER A 98 -9.75 -5.47 -7.82
CA SER A 98 -9.42 -4.09 -8.16
C SER A 98 -9.69 -3.87 -9.65
N TYR A 99 -10.51 -2.89 -9.99
CA TYR A 99 -10.83 -2.59 -11.39
C TYR A 99 -9.70 -1.79 -12.07
N VAL A 100 -8.81 -1.19 -11.29
CA VAL A 100 -7.57 -0.56 -11.74
C VAL A 100 -6.43 -0.87 -10.76
N GLU A 101 -5.29 -1.28 -11.31
CA GLU A 101 -3.99 -1.34 -10.63
C GLU A 101 -3.05 -0.37 -11.33
N HIS A 102 -2.31 0.42 -10.56
CA HIS A 102 -1.27 1.30 -11.08
C HIS A 102 0.01 1.15 -10.26
N VAL A 103 1.14 1.07 -10.96
CA VAL A 103 2.47 0.96 -10.35
C VAL A 103 3.27 2.21 -10.69
N PHE A 104 3.87 2.82 -9.67
CA PHE A 104 4.84 3.90 -9.77
C PHE A 104 6.25 3.29 -9.73
N PRO A 105 6.98 3.18 -10.85
CA PRO A 105 8.25 2.45 -10.88
C PRO A 105 9.31 2.99 -9.92
N GLU A 106 9.31 4.30 -9.69
CA GLU A 106 10.30 4.98 -8.86
C GLU A 106 9.81 5.27 -7.44
N GLY A 107 8.57 4.91 -7.12
CA GLY A 107 7.85 5.35 -5.93
C GLY A 107 7.43 6.81 -6.02
N GLU A 108 6.26 7.12 -5.48
CA GLU A 108 5.76 8.50 -5.36
C GLU A 108 5.34 8.79 -3.91
N ASP A 109 5.29 10.06 -3.57
CA ASP A 109 4.78 10.49 -2.27
C ASP A 109 3.26 10.28 -2.16
N LEU A 110 2.73 10.19 -0.93
CA LEU A 110 1.31 9.88 -0.72
C LEU A 110 0.40 10.93 -1.36
N LEU A 111 0.76 12.21 -1.29
CA LEU A 111 -0.06 13.29 -1.85
C LEU A 111 -0.22 13.11 -3.36
N LYS A 112 0.88 12.90 -4.09
CA LYS A 112 0.81 12.63 -5.53
C LYS A 112 -0.01 11.39 -5.86
N ALA A 113 0.10 10.33 -5.07
CA ALA A 113 -0.69 9.12 -5.27
C ALA A 113 -2.19 9.39 -5.06
N VAL A 114 -2.56 10.15 -4.03
CA VAL A 114 -3.94 10.59 -3.78
C VAL A 114 -4.48 11.45 -4.92
N LEU A 115 -3.69 12.42 -5.40
CA LEU A 115 -4.07 13.26 -6.54
C LEU A 115 -4.23 12.43 -7.81
N TRP A 116 -3.36 11.45 -8.04
CA TRP A 116 -3.45 10.51 -9.15
C TRP A 116 -4.77 9.74 -9.13
N TRP A 117 -5.19 9.30 -7.94
CA TRP A 117 -6.45 8.59 -7.73
C TRP A 117 -7.66 9.51 -7.99
N ARG A 118 -7.71 10.68 -7.35
CA ARG A 118 -8.86 11.59 -7.46
C ARG A 118 -9.03 12.19 -8.86
N LYS A 119 -7.95 12.32 -9.65
CA LYS A 119 -8.05 12.68 -11.08
C LYS A 119 -8.80 11.65 -11.94
N ARG A 120 -8.96 10.42 -11.45
CA ARG A 120 -9.57 9.29 -12.18
C ARG A 120 -10.98 8.97 -11.74
N VAL A 121 -11.32 9.18 -10.47
CA VAL A 121 -12.68 8.95 -10.00
C VAL A 121 -13.58 10.12 -10.38
N ARG A 122 -14.46 9.89 -11.35
CA ARG A 122 -15.28 10.94 -11.96
C ARG A 122 -16.26 11.56 -10.98
N GLU A 123 -16.82 10.73 -10.12
CA GLU A 123 -17.93 11.08 -9.25
C GLU A 123 -17.43 11.51 -7.86
N GLU A 124 -18.16 12.46 -7.28
CA GLU A 124 -18.00 12.86 -5.88
C GLU A 124 -18.47 11.74 -4.96
N ALA A 125 -17.85 11.65 -3.78
CA ALA A 125 -18.16 10.67 -2.73
C ALA A 125 -18.17 9.20 -3.22
N LYS A 126 -17.32 8.89 -4.20
CA LYS A 126 -17.18 7.54 -4.77
C LYS A 126 -15.73 7.11 -4.90
N GLY A 127 -15.56 5.79 -4.85
CA GLY A 127 -14.29 5.10 -5.00
C GLY A 127 -13.67 4.74 -3.66
N PHE A 128 -12.97 3.62 -3.66
CA PHE A 128 -12.14 3.15 -2.56
C PHE A 128 -10.74 2.85 -3.11
N ALA A 129 -9.70 3.32 -2.44
CA ALA A 129 -8.32 3.13 -2.88
C ALA A 129 -7.47 2.49 -1.79
N ILE A 130 -6.56 1.62 -2.22
CA ILE A 130 -5.49 1.08 -1.38
C ILE A 130 -4.17 1.54 -1.98
N PHE A 131 -3.38 2.21 -1.15
CA PHE A 131 -2.03 2.66 -1.46
C PHE A 131 -1.06 1.71 -0.78
N GLU A 132 -0.19 1.09 -1.56
CA GLU A 132 0.83 0.19 -1.05
C GLU A 132 2.20 0.84 -1.08
N GLY A 133 2.83 0.86 0.08
CA GLY A 133 4.16 1.38 0.29
C GLY A 133 5.27 0.40 -0.09
N GLY A 134 6.51 0.90 -0.09
CA GLY A 134 7.72 0.09 -0.23
C GLY A 134 8.79 0.52 0.75
N PHE A 135 9.90 -0.22 0.79
CA PHE A 135 10.96 0.02 1.78
C PHE A 135 12.23 0.61 1.18
N ASP A 136 12.48 0.36 -0.10
CA ASP A 136 13.71 0.69 -0.82
C ASP A 136 13.44 0.96 -2.30
N THR A 137 14.50 1.08 -3.09
CA THR A 137 14.43 1.34 -4.54
C THR A 137 14.09 0.10 -5.38
N THR A 138 13.88 -1.08 -4.78
CA THR A 138 13.54 -2.31 -5.52
C THR A 138 12.10 -2.33 -6.03
N GLY A 139 11.25 -1.46 -5.49
CA GLY A 139 9.91 -1.24 -6.00
C GLY A 139 8.81 -1.90 -5.16
N VAL A 140 7.85 -2.51 -5.85
CA VAL A 140 6.68 -3.15 -5.23
C VAL A 140 7.12 -4.34 -4.38
N VAL A 141 6.60 -4.42 -3.17
CA VAL A 141 6.84 -5.56 -2.27
C VAL A 141 5.98 -6.75 -2.72
N HIS A 142 6.61 -7.78 -3.28
CA HIS A 142 5.90 -8.93 -3.86
C HIS A 142 5.82 -10.17 -2.95
N LEU A 143 6.86 -10.44 -2.17
CA LEU A 143 7.00 -11.70 -1.42
C LEU A 143 6.65 -11.58 0.07
N THR A 144 6.63 -10.35 0.58
CA THR A 144 6.21 -10.02 1.94
C THR A 144 4.99 -9.10 1.89
N ASP A 145 4.32 -8.88 3.03
CA ASP A 145 3.20 -7.96 3.07
C ASP A 145 3.70 -6.51 2.97
N ALA A 146 3.15 -5.76 2.02
CA ALA A 146 3.45 -4.34 1.84
C ALA A 146 2.78 -3.52 2.96
N PRO A 147 3.37 -2.38 3.37
CA PRO A 147 2.63 -1.34 4.07
C PRO A 147 1.42 -0.89 3.25
N ARG A 148 0.27 -0.66 3.88
CA ARG A 148 -0.97 -0.23 3.21
C ARG A 148 -1.65 0.90 3.96
N VAL A 149 -2.18 1.86 3.20
CA VAL A 149 -3.21 2.78 3.68
C VAL A 149 -4.39 2.72 2.71
N LEU A 150 -5.59 2.69 3.27
CA LEU A 150 -6.85 2.51 2.60
C LEU A 150 -7.66 3.80 2.81
N MET A 151 -8.28 4.29 1.74
CA MET A 151 -9.05 5.52 1.77
C MET A 151 -10.39 5.30 1.09
N ASP A 152 -11.46 5.67 1.81
CA ASP A 152 -12.82 5.66 1.29
C ASP A 152 -13.24 7.08 0.92
N ALA A 153 -13.51 7.32 -0.35
CA ALA A 153 -13.95 8.64 -0.79
C ALA A 153 -15.42 8.92 -0.46
N ALA A 154 -16.24 7.91 -0.16
CA ALA A 154 -17.63 8.12 0.24
C ALA A 154 -17.73 8.73 1.63
N THR A 155 -16.92 8.25 2.56
CA THR A 155 -16.92 8.69 3.97
C THR A 155 -15.76 9.64 4.28
N GLY A 156 -14.70 9.62 3.49
CA GLY A 156 -13.41 10.24 3.80
C GLY A 156 -12.57 9.45 4.82
N GLU A 157 -13.03 8.30 5.30
CA GLU A 157 -12.32 7.51 6.32
C GLU A 157 -11.02 6.91 5.78
N VAL A 158 -10.05 6.78 6.69
CA VAL A 158 -8.71 6.27 6.42
C VAL A 158 -8.37 5.18 7.42
N GLU A 159 -7.91 4.04 6.93
CA GLU A 159 -7.39 2.92 7.72
C GLU A 159 -6.01 2.55 7.18
N GLY A 160 -5.06 2.16 8.01
CA GLY A 160 -3.74 1.80 7.49
C GLY A 160 -2.75 1.35 8.54
N ASP A 161 -1.57 0.96 8.06
CA ASP A 161 -0.45 0.63 8.92
C ASP A 161 0.16 1.91 9.52
N ASP A 162 0.27 1.93 10.84
CA ASP A 162 1.03 2.93 11.58
C ASP A 162 2.54 2.65 11.53
N GLU A 163 3.35 3.48 12.19
CA GLU A 163 4.81 3.34 12.21
C GLU A 163 5.26 1.99 12.79
N ALA A 164 4.56 1.46 13.80
CA ALA A 164 4.91 0.18 14.42
C ALA A 164 4.62 -1.00 13.48
N ALA A 165 3.47 -1.00 12.81
CA ALA A 165 3.09 -2.00 11.82
C ALA A 165 4.04 -1.95 10.60
N ILE A 166 4.37 -0.75 10.13
CA ILE A 166 5.36 -0.54 9.06
C ILE A 166 6.72 -1.11 9.45
N GLN A 167 7.20 -0.81 10.66
CA GLN A 167 8.49 -1.30 11.12
C GLN A 167 8.53 -2.82 11.22
N LYS A 168 7.46 -3.45 11.72
CA LYS A 168 7.33 -4.91 11.75
C LYS A 168 7.40 -5.51 10.35
N LYS A 169 6.71 -4.91 9.37
CA LYS A 169 6.75 -5.36 7.97
C LYS A 169 8.15 -5.18 7.36
N ARG A 170 8.83 -4.07 7.68
CA ARG A 170 10.23 -3.81 7.27
C ARG A 170 11.17 -4.90 7.78
N GLU A 171 11.09 -5.26 9.05
CA GLU A 171 11.95 -6.32 9.61
C GLU A 171 11.78 -7.67 8.91
N VAL A 172 10.54 -8.01 8.52
CA VAL A 172 10.26 -9.23 7.76
C VAL A 172 10.85 -9.12 6.35
N HIS A 173 10.73 -7.95 5.72
CA HIS A 173 11.32 -7.67 4.43
C HIS A 173 12.86 -7.76 4.45
N ASP A 174 13.52 -7.16 5.44
CA ASP A 174 14.98 -7.21 5.57
C ASP A 174 15.49 -8.63 5.81
N LYS A 175 14.77 -9.42 6.62
CA LYS A 175 15.09 -10.84 6.82
C LYS A 175 14.99 -11.61 5.52
N ARG A 176 14.00 -11.27 4.68
CA ARG A 176 13.86 -11.86 3.34
C ARG A 176 15.04 -11.48 2.44
N GLN A 177 15.39 -10.21 2.35
CA GLN A 177 16.52 -9.76 1.53
C GLN A 177 17.84 -10.41 1.95
N LYS A 178 18.09 -10.54 3.26
CA LYS A 178 19.27 -11.25 3.77
C LYS A 178 19.26 -12.73 3.40
N MET A 179 18.10 -13.36 3.30
CA MET A 179 17.98 -14.74 2.83
C MET A 179 18.28 -14.85 1.34
N ASP A 180 17.73 -13.95 0.52
CA ASP A 180 17.99 -13.91 -0.92
C ASP A 180 19.50 -13.71 -1.19
N ALA A 181 20.14 -12.78 -0.47
CA ALA A 181 21.59 -12.57 -0.53
C ALA A 181 22.40 -13.82 -0.12
N ARG A 182 21.96 -14.55 0.91
CA ARG A 182 22.60 -15.82 1.32
C ARG A 182 22.44 -16.91 0.27
N TRP A 183 21.29 -16.99 -0.40
CA TRP A 183 21.10 -17.96 -1.47
C TRP A 183 21.99 -17.65 -2.68
N ALA A 184 22.11 -16.38 -3.04
CA ALA A 184 23.06 -15.94 -4.06
C ALA A 184 24.50 -16.32 -3.68
N ALA A 185 24.92 -16.06 -2.44
CA ALA A 185 26.27 -16.40 -1.95
C ALA A 185 26.56 -17.91 -1.92
N LYS A 186 25.54 -18.75 -1.72
CA LYS A 186 25.66 -20.21 -1.75
C LYS A 186 25.74 -20.79 -3.16
N GLY A 187 25.64 -19.97 -4.19
CA GLY A 187 25.67 -20.41 -5.59
C GLY A 187 24.48 -21.30 -5.95
N LEU A 188 23.30 -21.05 -5.38
CA LEU A 188 22.09 -21.71 -5.86
C LEU A 188 21.92 -21.36 -7.35
N SER A 189 21.71 -22.36 -8.19
CA SER A 189 21.45 -22.14 -9.61
C SER A 189 20.18 -21.31 -9.79
N ASP A 190 20.16 -20.45 -10.81
CA ASP A 190 19.02 -19.58 -11.13
C ASP A 190 17.70 -20.36 -11.30
N ASP A 191 17.75 -21.59 -11.83
CA ASP A 191 16.57 -22.47 -11.97
C ASP A 191 15.97 -22.87 -10.60
N VAL A 192 16.80 -23.13 -9.60
CA VAL A 192 16.34 -23.45 -8.23
C VAL A 192 15.78 -22.20 -7.56
N LEU A 193 16.42 -21.03 -7.74
CA LEU A 193 15.91 -19.76 -7.24
C LEU A 193 14.55 -19.42 -7.85
N ALA A 194 14.41 -19.56 -9.17
CA ALA A 194 13.16 -19.33 -9.88
C ALA A 194 12.04 -20.27 -9.39
N LYS A 195 12.35 -21.55 -9.11
CA LYS A 195 11.38 -22.50 -8.53
C LYS A 195 10.96 -22.09 -7.12
N ILE A 196 11.90 -21.67 -6.28
CA ILE A 196 11.60 -21.20 -4.91
C ILE A 196 10.73 -19.95 -4.98
N GLN A 197 11.13 -18.93 -5.75
CA GLN A 197 10.37 -17.69 -5.91
C GLN A 197 8.99 -17.95 -6.49
N SER A 198 8.86 -18.82 -7.50
CA SER A 198 7.56 -19.20 -8.07
C SER A 198 6.65 -19.87 -7.04
N ALA A 199 7.19 -20.78 -6.22
CA ALA A 199 6.43 -21.39 -5.14
C ALA A 199 5.99 -20.35 -4.09
N GLU A 200 6.84 -19.40 -3.75
CA GLU A 200 6.54 -18.32 -2.80
C GLU A 200 5.54 -17.31 -3.34
N HIS A 201 5.65 -16.95 -4.62
CA HIS A 201 4.63 -16.18 -5.31
C HIS A 201 3.29 -16.89 -5.28
N LEU A 202 3.25 -18.20 -5.53
CA LEU A 202 2.02 -18.96 -5.46
C LEU A 202 1.46 -19.02 -4.03
N LEU A 203 2.31 -19.17 -3.02
CA LEU A 203 1.92 -19.11 -1.60
C LEU A 203 1.38 -17.72 -1.22
N ALA A 204 2.06 -16.65 -1.63
CA ALA A 204 1.68 -15.27 -1.38
C ALA A 204 0.38 -14.92 -2.10
N ASP A 205 0.22 -15.40 -3.33
CA ASP A 205 -0.99 -15.24 -4.12
C ASP A 205 -2.16 -15.98 -3.46
N LYS A 206 -1.99 -17.23 -3.05
CA LYS A 206 -3.02 -17.98 -2.31
C LYS A 206 -3.43 -17.28 -1.01
N LYS A 207 -2.48 -16.72 -0.26
CA LYS A 207 -2.78 -15.91 0.93
C LYS A 207 -3.52 -14.61 0.57
N ARG A 208 -3.10 -13.92 -0.50
CA ARG A 208 -3.80 -12.75 -1.05
C ARG A 208 -5.23 -13.09 -1.46
N HIS A 209 -5.46 -14.34 -1.89
CA HIS A 209 -6.76 -14.90 -2.21
C HIS A 209 -7.54 -15.41 -0.98
N GLY A 210 -7.12 -15.09 0.25
CA GLY A 210 -7.80 -15.55 1.46
C GLY A 210 -7.84 -17.07 1.55
N HIS A 211 -6.76 -17.76 1.17
CA HIS A 211 -6.60 -19.18 1.41
C HIS A 211 -5.56 -19.40 2.51
N GLU A 212 -5.84 -20.36 3.38
CA GLU A 212 -4.93 -20.82 4.41
C GLU A 212 -4.53 -22.26 4.12
N TYR A 213 -3.29 -22.63 4.46
CA TYR A 213 -2.78 -23.96 4.15
C TYR A 213 -2.99 -24.92 5.32
N MET A 214 -3.78 -25.97 5.09
CA MET A 214 -3.99 -27.07 6.02
C MET A 214 -3.07 -28.25 5.66
N LEU A 215 -2.19 -28.63 6.59
CA LEU A 215 -1.26 -29.74 6.42
C LEU A 215 -2.04 -31.05 6.19
N LYS A 216 -1.72 -31.77 5.10
CA LYS A 216 -2.43 -32.95 4.57
C LYS A 216 -3.82 -32.69 3.96
N GLY A 217 -4.32 -31.45 3.99
CA GLY A 217 -5.60 -31.05 3.39
C GLY A 217 -5.50 -30.10 2.20
N GLY A 218 -4.34 -29.46 2.02
CA GLY A 218 -4.12 -28.50 0.93
C GLY A 218 -4.59 -27.09 1.30
N TRP A 219 -4.84 -26.27 0.29
CA TRP A 219 -5.31 -24.89 0.45
C TRP A 219 -6.81 -24.84 0.69
N VAL A 220 -7.23 -24.21 1.77
CA VAL A 220 -8.64 -24.03 2.14
C VAL A 220 -8.98 -22.53 2.19
N PRO A 221 -10.15 -22.12 1.66
CA PRO A 221 -10.65 -20.77 1.84
C PRO A 221 -10.71 -20.34 3.31
N GLN A 222 -10.43 -19.06 3.59
CA GLN A 222 -10.21 -18.55 4.94
C GLN A 222 -11.51 -18.47 5.76
N ASP A 223 -12.66 -18.37 5.10
CA ASP A 223 -13.98 -18.54 5.71
C ASP A 223 -14.17 -19.96 6.27
N VAL A 224 -13.75 -20.98 5.52
CA VAL A 224 -13.75 -22.38 5.99
C VAL A 224 -12.65 -22.63 7.02
N ALA A 225 -11.50 -21.96 6.89
CA ALA A 225 -10.37 -22.08 7.81
C ALA A 225 -10.69 -21.61 9.23
N LYS A 226 -11.50 -20.56 9.37
CA LYS A 226 -11.91 -19.99 10.67
C LYS A 226 -12.68 -21.01 11.51
N ASP A 227 -13.45 -21.88 10.88
CA ASP A 227 -14.24 -22.90 11.56
C ASP A 227 -13.43 -24.16 11.93
N LEU A 228 -12.23 -24.33 11.36
CA LEU A 228 -11.43 -25.56 11.46
C LEU A 228 -10.20 -25.47 12.38
N ASP A 229 -9.89 -24.31 12.95
CA ASP A 229 -8.66 -24.05 13.72
C ASP A 229 -7.42 -24.70 13.07
N ILE A 230 -7.10 -24.22 11.86
CA ILE A 230 -6.01 -24.76 11.04
C ILE A 230 -4.66 -24.71 11.78
N GLY A 231 -4.47 -23.72 12.67
CA GLY A 231 -3.28 -23.62 13.51
C GLY A 231 -3.09 -24.86 14.38
N ALA A 232 -4.11 -25.21 15.17
CA ALA A 232 -4.08 -26.39 16.03
C ALA A 232 -3.96 -27.70 15.22
N HIS A 233 -4.65 -27.81 14.08
CA HIS A 233 -4.54 -28.97 13.18
C HIS A 233 -3.11 -29.15 12.66
N ASN A 234 -2.49 -28.07 12.19
CA ASN A 234 -1.14 -28.09 11.64
C ASN A 234 -0.11 -28.47 12.72
N GLU A 235 -0.25 -27.97 13.95
CA GLU A 235 0.61 -28.38 15.07
C GLU A 235 0.48 -29.87 15.40
N ARG A 236 -0.75 -30.40 15.44
CA ARG A 236 -0.99 -31.84 15.69
C ARG A 236 -0.36 -32.71 14.61
N CYS A 237 -0.55 -32.33 13.35
CA CYS A 237 0.03 -33.06 12.22
C CYS A 237 1.57 -33.05 12.24
N LYS A 238 2.19 -31.91 12.61
CA LYS A 238 3.66 -31.82 12.76
C LYS A 238 4.17 -32.71 13.90
N LYS A 239 3.50 -32.73 15.06
CA LYS A 239 3.86 -33.60 16.20
C LYS A 239 3.80 -35.09 15.84
N LEU A 240 2.89 -35.48 14.96
CA LEU A 240 2.76 -36.86 14.47
C LEU A 240 3.81 -37.24 13.41
N GLN A 241 4.43 -36.27 12.75
CA GLN A 241 5.49 -36.49 11.74
C GLN A 241 6.90 -36.47 12.33
N GLY A 242 7.08 -35.97 13.56
CA GLY A 242 8.35 -35.97 14.29
C GLY A 242 8.63 -37.25 15.11
N ARG A 243 7.91 -38.34 14.82
CA ARG A 243 8.14 -39.70 15.33
C ARG A 243 8.45 -40.60 14.15
#